data_AF-A0A2T3ASK9-F1
#
_entry.id   AF-A0A2T3ASK9-F1
#
_cell.length_a   1.000
_cell.length_b   1.000
_cell.length_c   1.000
_cell.angle_alpha   90.00
_cell.angle_beta   90.00
_cell.angle_gamma   90.00
#
_symmetry.space_group_name_H-M   'P 1'
#
loop_
_entity.id
_entity.type
_entity.pdbx_description
1 polymer ?
#
loop_
_entity_poly.entity_id
_entity_poly.type
_entity_poly.pdbx_seq_one_letter_code
_entity_poly.pdbx_strand_id
1 'polypeptide(L)'
;MSSTFEIQPSDAEIEALEAEIQGVSSKERLLLRSALQAQLSLIRASANASPVEILRQWLSRIKLSEAVEKINASETTISKITEVFDIRLDKGKRWTLADDSLVEVPSILKRNLRDLEDALYDEDSEATCRIAVDIILIQCRKYLRHKYQSAETSHNIEANVADATNPSTPKKAVVNVGLMKRVKLFPETSLSVKMHNKLVPNGRILVTSRADWALGYSTAGDEGTLLIAIEAKQRSEFSKGEAQLIAYLAILRENRLRARKTNIITQGFYSDGSRFAFICITADGSIERSPIFEIEFEKDLKMVFNFIVTMMETAMKSTPNATPTKPGKLREKEINHFGDEVWSKVYAQMDASIEICSDDNMEDAI
;
A
#
# COMPACT_ATOMS: atom_id res chain seq x y z
N MET A 1 28.23 -46.48 -50.67
CA MET A 1 29.01 -45.86 -49.59
C MET A 1 28.33 -44.54 -49.24
N SER A 2 27.41 -44.53 -48.27
CA SER A 2 26.85 -43.28 -47.75
C SER A 2 27.80 -42.75 -46.68
N SER A 3 28.46 -41.63 -47.00
CA SER A 3 29.26 -40.85 -46.06
C SER A 3 28.30 -40.09 -45.14
N THR A 4 28.04 -40.60 -43.95
CA THR A 4 27.37 -39.87 -42.87
C THR A 4 28.31 -38.77 -42.40
N PHE A 5 28.02 -37.52 -42.76
CA PHE A 5 28.70 -36.35 -42.22
C PHE A 5 28.22 -36.14 -40.78
N GLU A 6 29.09 -36.41 -39.81
CA GLU A 6 28.91 -36.00 -38.42
C GLU A 6 29.02 -34.48 -38.35
N ILE A 7 27.88 -33.79 -38.17
CA ILE A 7 27.86 -32.35 -37.91
C ILE A 7 28.20 -32.19 -36.42
N GLN A 8 29.44 -31.82 -36.11
CA GLN A 8 29.78 -31.39 -34.76
C GLN A 8 29.23 -29.98 -34.53
N PRO A 9 28.57 -29.71 -33.39
CA PRO A 9 28.13 -28.37 -33.04
C PRO A 9 29.34 -27.45 -32.93
N SER A 10 29.18 -26.19 -33.37
CA SER A 10 30.26 -25.22 -33.23
C SER A 10 30.48 -24.85 -31.77
N ASP A 11 31.72 -24.57 -31.37
CA ASP A 11 32.05 -24.16 -29.99
C ASP A 11 31.20 -22.96 -29.51
N ALA A 12 30.86 -22.06 -30.42
CA ALA A 12 29.99 -20.91 -30.15
C ALA A 12 28.54 -21.31 -29.76
N GLU A 13 28.02 -22.41 -30.29
CA GLU A 13 26.70 -22.92 -29.91
C GLU A 13 26.71 -23.59 -28.54
N ILE A 14 27.84 -24.24 -28.20
CA ILE A 14 28.04 -24.82 -26.87
C ILE A 14 28.14 -23.70 -25.83
N GLU A 15 28.94 -22.67 -26.08
CA GLU A 15 29.08 -21.52 -25.18
C GLU A 15 27.76 -20.78 -24.95
N ALA A 16 26.94 -20.60 -25.99
CA ALA A 16 25.63 -19.98 -25.88
C ALA A 16 24.66 -20.79 -24.99
N LEU A 17 24.69 -22.12 -25.11
CA LEU A 17 23.90 -23.03 -24.29
C LEU A 17 24.35 -23.05 -22.83
N GLU A 18 25.66 -23.01 -22.59
CA GLU A 18 26.22 -22.93 -21.23
C GLU A 18 25.81 -21.63 -20.54
N ALA A 19 25.82 -20.50 -21.25
CA ALA A 19 25.36 -19.22 -20.73
C ALA A 19 23.85 -19.24 -20.38
N GLU A 20 23.02 -19.90 -21.19
CA GLU A 20 21.58 -20.05 -20.92
C GLU A 20 21.32 -20.92 -19.68
N ILE A 21 22.07 -22.01 -19.50
CA ILE A 21 22.00 -22.88 -18.30
C ILE A 21 22.48 -22.15 -17.05
N GLN A 22 23.52 -21.33 -17.15
CA GLN A 22 24.01 -20.50 -16.04
C GLN A 22 22.97 -19.47 -15.58
N GLY A 23 22.07 -19.03 -16.47
CA GLY A 23 20.97 -18.11 -16.15
C GLY A 23 19.85 -18.71 -15.29
N VAL A 24 19.82 -20.03 -15.09
CA VAL A 24 18.75 -20.72 -14.35
C VAL A 24 19.04 -20.74 -12.84
N SER A 25 18.01 -20.65 -11.99
CA SER A 25 18.18 -20.56 -10.52
C SER A 25 18.77 -21.84 -9.90
N SER A 26 19.45 -21.73 -8.75
CA SER A 26 20.17 -22.86 -8.11
C SER A 26 19.28 -24.08 -7.80
N LYS A 27 18.01 -23.85 -7.44
CA LYS A 27 17.05 -24.92 -7.13
C LYS A 27 16.57 -25.63 -8.40
N GLU A 28 16.37 -24.86 -9.47
CA GLU A 28 16.05 -25.38 -10.79
C GLU A 28 17.25 -26.10 -11.39
N ARG A 29 18.49 -25.61 -11.19
CA ARG A 29 19.73 -26.29 -11.61
C ARG A 29 19.83 -27.71 -11.04
N LEU A 30 19.36 -27.97 -9.82
CA LEU A 30 19.40 -29.32 -9.23
C LEU A 30 18.45 -30.29 -9.94
N LEU A 31 17.22 -29.83 -10.23
CA LEU A 31 16.23 -30.57 -11.01
C LEU A 31 16.68 -30.76 -12.47
N LEU A 32 17.21 -29.69 -13.06
CA LEU A 32 17.81 -29.66 -14.38
C LEU A 32 18.99 -30.60 -14.49
N ARG A 33 19.89 -30.67 -13.51
CA ARG A 33 21.06 -31.55 -13.54
C ARG A 33 20.68 -33.02 -13.56
N SER A 34 19.68 -33.39 -12.76
CA SER A 34 19.13 -34.74 -12.70
C SER A 34 18.46 -35.13 -14.02
N ALA A 35 17.67 -34.21 -14.59
CA ALA A 35 17.00 -34.40 -15.87
C ALA A 35 17.98 -34.39 -17.06
N LEU A 36 18.99 -33.51 -17.04
CA LEU A 36 20.07 -33.44 -18.03
C LEU A 36 20.92 -34.71 -18.00
N GLN A 37 21.24 -35.28 -16.83
CA GLN A 37 21.95 -36.55 -16.74
C GLN A 37 21.13 -37.71 -17.32
N ALA A 38 19.82 -37.76 -17.04
CA ALA A 38 18.92 -38.76 -17.59
C ALA A 38 18.66 -38.60 -19.10
N GLN A 39 18.84 -37.40 -19.65
CA GLN A 39 18.65 -37.11 -21.08
C GLN A 39 19.96 -37.13 -21.87
N LEU A 40 21.11 -36.86 -21.26
CA LEU A 40 22.44 -37.03 -21.86
C LEU A 40 22.68 -38.49 -22.26
N SER A 41 22.16 -39.45 -21.49
CA SER A 41 22.17 -40.86 -21.88
C SER A 41 21.29 -41.14 -23.12
N LEU A 42 20.16 -40.46 -23.26
CA LEU A 42 19.26 -40.52 -24.43
C LEU A 42 19.86 -39.82 -25.67
N ILE A 43 20.50 -38.66 -25.49
CA ILE A 43 21.21 -37.92 -26.55
C ILE A 43 22.38 -38.77 -27.08
N ARG A 44 23.13 -39.43 -26.18
CA ARG A 44 24.20 -40.38 -26.57
C ARG A 44 23.67 -41.61 -27.30
N ALA A 45 22.41 -41.99 -27.08
CA ALA A 45 21.76 -43.11 -27.76
C ALA A 45 21.09 -42.72 -29.09
N SER A 46 20.94 -41.42 -29.36
CA SER A 46 20.28 -40.90 -30.55
C SER A 46 21.31 -40.63 -31.65
N ALA A 47 21.46 -41.58 -32.58
CA ALA A 47 22.45 -41.49 -33.67
C ALA A 47 22.19 -40.38 -34.71
N ASN A 48 20.99 -39.76 -34.73
CA ASN A 48 20.52 -38.95 -35.86
C ASN A 48 19.98 -37.56 -35.51
N ALA A 49 20.01 -37.15 -34.24
CA ALA A 49 19.50 -35.83 -33.84
C ALA A 49 20.61 -35.00 -33.19
N SER A 50 20.76 -33.75 -33.65
CA SER A 50 21.74 -32.81 -33.11
C SER A 50 21.49 -32.61 -31.61
N PRO A 51 22.50 -32.84 -30.75
CA PRO A 51 22.39 -32.60 -29.31
C PRO A 51 21.88 -31.20 -28.96
N VAL A 52 22.27 -30.20 -29.75
CA VAL A 52 21.86 -28.80 -29.62
C VAL A 52 20.36 -28.63 -29.88
N GLU A 53 19.82 -29.34 -30.86
CA GLU A 53 18.42 -29.24 -31.26
C GLU A 53 17.50 -29.97 -30.27
N ILE A 54 17.96 -31.09 -29.70
CA ILE A 54 17.31 -31.74 -28.56
C ILE A 54 17.30 -30.80 -27.35
N LEU A 55 18.42 -30.15 -27.05
CA LEU A 55 18.53 -29.18 -25.96
C LEU A 55 17.61 -27.97 -26.15
N ARG A 56 17.55 -27.38 -27.35
CA ARG A 56 16.62 -26.28 -27.67
C ARG A 56 15.16 -26.72 -27.61
N GLN A 57 14.85 -27.92 -28.11
CA GLN A 57 13.49 -28.48 -28.04
C GLN A 57 13.10 -28.80 -26.59
N TRP A 58 14.07 -29.18 -25.76
CA TRP A 58 13.85 -29.44 -24.35
C TRP A 58 13.75 -28.15 -23.53
N LEU A 59 14.61 -27.15 -23.75
CA LEU A 59 14.51 -25.81 -23.18
C LEU A 59 13.20 -25.12 -23.56
N SER A 60 12.66 -25.36 -24.77
CA SER A 60 11.33 -24.85 -25.15
C SER A 60 10.16 -25.66 -24.56
N ARG A 61 10.37 -26.95 -24.20
CA ARG A 61 9.40 -27.80 -23.47
C ARG A 61 9.41 -27.58 -21.98
N ILE A 62 10.57 -27.24 -21.42
CA ILE A 62 10.67 -26.41 -20.22
C ILE A 62 10.22 -25.02 -20.68
N LYS A 63 8.93 -24.89 -20.97
CA LYS A 63 8.25 -23.72 -20.45
C LYS A 63 8.61 -23.77 -18.97
N LEU A 64 9.63 -23.00 -18.58
CA LEU A 64 9.63 -22.27 -17.33
C LEU A 64 8.29 -21.57 -17.43
N SER A 65 7.23 -22.29 -17.05
CA SER A 65 5.94 -21.71 -16.71
C SER A 65 6.42 -20.55 -15.88
N GLU A 66 6.23 -19.33 -16.37
CA GLU A 66 6.59 -18.11 -15.67
C GLU A 66 5.86 -18.21 -14.34
N ALA A 67 6.48 -18.89 -13.38
CA ALA A 67 5.76 -19.50 -12.29
C ALA A 67 5.49 -18.30 -11.43
N VAL A 68 4.24 -17.83 -11.51
CA VAL A 68 3.86 -16.65 -10.77
C VAL A 68 3.80 -17.11 -9.32
N GLU A 69 4.84 -16.78 -8.56
CA GLU A 69 4.85 -16.94 -7.10
C GLU A 69 3.65 -16.15 -6.58
N LYS A 70 2.72 -16.83 -5.91
CA LYS A 70 1.57 -16.17 -5.30
C LYS A 70 1.89 -15.93 -3.84
N ILE A 71 1.84 -14.67 -3.42
CA ILE A 71 2.03 -14.26 -2.03
C ILE A 71 0.69 -13.73 -1.53
N ASN A 72 0.15 -14.36 -0.48
CA ASN A 72 -0.97 -13.82 0.25
C ASN A 72 -0.46 -12.89 1.36
N ALA A 73 -0.91 -11.64 1.37
CA ALA A 73 -0.52 -10.67 2.39
C ALA A 73 -0.89 -11.11 3.81
N SER A 74 -1.96 -11.92 3.98
CA SER A 74 -2.36 -12.38 5.31
C SER A 74 -1.41 -13.40 5.94
N GLU A 75 -0.57 -14.04 5.11
CA GLU A 75 0.31 -15.17 5.48
C GLU A 75 1.79 -14.80 5.38
N THR A 76 2.09 -13.51 5.15
CA THR A 76 3.45 -13.03 4.88
C THR A 76 4.11 -12.46 6.13
N THR A 77 5.43 -12.35 6.11
CA THR A 77 6.21 -11.67 7.15
C THR A 77 6.65 -10.30 6.67
N ILE A 78 6.93 -9.39 7.62
CA ILE A 78 7.47 -8.06 7.31
C ILE A 78 8.73 -8.19 6.45
N SER A 79 9.67 -9.08 6.83
CA SER A 79 10.91 -9.30 6.10
C SER A 79 10.69 -9.68 4.63
N LYS A 80 9.76 -10.60 4.37
CA LYS A 80 9.45 -11.05 3.00
C LYS A 80 8.83 -9.91 2.18
N ILE A 81 7.93 -9.12 2.76
CA ILE A 81 7.34 -7.97 2.08
C ILE A 81 8.38 -6.90 1.79
N THR A 82 9.24 -6.59 2.76
CA THR A 82 10.29 -5.59 2.58
C THR A 82 11.29 -5.99 1.50
N GLU A 83 11.61 -7.28 1.40
CA GLU A 83 12.48 -7.81 0.34
C GLU A 83 11.79 -7.76 -1.03
N VAL A 84 10.54 -8.21 -1.13
CA VAL A 84 9.79 -8.27 -2.39
C VAL A 84 9.54 -6.89 -2.98
N PHE A 85 9.18 -5.91 -2.14
CA PHE A 85 8.82 -4.56 -2.56
C PHE A 85 9.99 -3.56 -2.48
N ASP A 86 11.18 -3.99 -2.04
CA ASP A 86 12.35 -3.12 -1.87
C ASP A 86 12.05 -1.94 -0.94
N ILE A 87 11.49 -2.27 0.23
CA ILE A 87 11.10 -1.33 1.27
C ILE A 87 12.12 -1.40 2.40
N ARG A 88 12.57 -0.25 2.88
CA ARG A 88 13.51 -0.12 3.99
C ARG A 88 12.78 -0.07 5.33
N LEU A 89 13.21 -0.93 6.24
CA LEU A 89 12.80 -0.85 7.64
C LEU A 89 13.63 0.23 8.33
N ASP A 90 13.03 1.38 8.60
CA ASP A 90 13.60 2.35 9.54
C ASP A 90 13.21 1.89 10.96
N LYS A 91 14.21 1.48 11.75
CA LYS A 91 14.00 0.98 13.11
C LYS A 91 13.90 2.12 14.14
N GLY A 92 14.31 3.34 13.79
CA GLY A 92 14.52 4.41 14.77
C GLY A 92 13.51 5.55 14.72
N LYS A 93 12.83 5.76 13.59
CA LYS A 93 11.99 6.95 13.42
C LYS A 93 10.54 6.65 13.79
N ARG A 94 10.15 7.17 14.96
CA ARG A 94 8.74 7.31 15.33
C ARG A 94 8.24 8.69 14.93
N TRP A 95 7.00 8.74 14.46
CA TRP A 95 6.35 10.00 14.09
C TRP A 95 5.07 10.21 14.88
N THR A 96 4.76 11.48 15.11
CA THR A 96 3.54 11.95 15.75
C THR A 96 2.98 13.13 14.96
N LEU A 97 1.73 13.48 15.20
CA LEU A 97 1.19 14.76 14.72
C LEU A 97 1.81 15.92 15.48
N ALA A 98 1.99 17.05 14.80
CA ALA A 98 2.31 18.31 15.43
C ALA A 98 1.11 18.82 16.26
N ASP A 99 1.36 19.15 17.53
CA ASP A 99 0.33 19.51 18.52
C ASP A 99 -0.55 20.71 18.12
N ASP A 100 -0.01 21.65 17.35
CA ASP A 100 -0.67 22.90 16.95
C ASP A 100 -1.86 22.71 16.00
N SER A 101 -2.02 21.50 15.45
CA SER A 101 -3.06 21.15 14.48
C SER A 101 -4.20 20.31 15.05
N LEU A 102 -4.13 19.92 16.33
CA LEU A 102 -5.07 18.97 16.92
C LEU A 102 -6.45 19.61 17.18
N VAL A 103 -7.48 18.96 16.66
CA VAL A 103 -8.88 19.30 16.88
C VAL A 103 -9.47 18.50 18.04
N GLU A 104 -10.51 19.06 18.67
CA GLU A 104 -11.19 18.39 19.78
C GLU A 104 -11.97 17.16 19.32
N VAL A 105 -11.92 16.11 20.14
CA VAL A 105 -12.68 14.88 19.92
C VAL A 105 -14.16 15.18 20.12
N PRO A 106 -15.03 14.89 19.12
CA PRO A 106 -16.47 15.08 19.28
C PRO A 106 -17.01 14.30 20.48
N SER A 107 -17.80 14.93 21.36
CA SER A 107 -18.40 14.28 22.53
C SER A 107 -19.27 13.07 22.15
N ILE A 108 -19.90 13.13 20.97
CA ILE A 108 -20.65 12.01 20.38
C ILE A 108 -19.78 10.78 20.13
N LEU A 109 -18.50 10.96 19.77
CA LEU A 109 -17.58 9.83 19.59
C LEU A 109 -17.33 9.13 20.92
N LYS A 110 -16.97 9.90 21.96
CA LYS A 110 -16.74 9.37 23.32
C LYS A 110 -17.96 8.62 23.85
N ARG A 111 -19.16 9.17 23.64
CA ARG A 111 -20.40 8.51 24.03
C ARG A 111 -20.60 7.19 23.29
N ASN A 112 -20.46 7.18 21.97
CA ASN A 112 -20.67 5.96 21.18
C ASN A 112 -19.68 4.84 21.54
N LEU A 113 -18.42 5.18 21.86
CA LEU A 113 -17.43 4.21 22.32
C LEU A 113 -17.80 3.65 23.70
N ARG A 114 -18.27 4.50 24.63
CA ARG A 114 -18.79 4.04 25.92
C ARG A 114 -20.04 3.16 25.75
N ASP A 115 -20.96 3.51 24.86
CA ASP A 115 -22.14 2.70 24.58
C ASP A 115 -21.75 1.30 24.04
N LEU A 116 -20.64 1.19 23.31
CA LEU A 116 -20.09 -0.10 22.85
C LEU A 116 -19.51 -0.91 24.01
N GLU A 117 -18.78 -0.28 24.91
CA GLU A 117 -18.23 -0.88 26.15
C GLU A 117 -19.36 -1.38 27.06
N ASP A 118 -20.36 -0.53 27.33
CA ASP A 118 -21.52 -0.84 28.17
C ASP A 118 -22.40 -1.96 27.58
N ALA A 119 -22.32 -2.21 26.27
CA ALA A 119 -23.05 -3.29 25.60
C ALA A 119 -22.44 -4.69 25.85
N LEU A 120 -21.26 -4.76 26.48
CA LEU A 120 -20.59 -6.02 26.87
C LEU A 120 -20.39 -6.99 25.71
N TYR A 121 -20.01 -6.47 24.55
CA TYR A 121 -19.53 -7.31 23.44
C TYR A 121 -18.23 -8.02 23.83
N ASP A 122 -17.95 -9.13 23.17
CA ASP A 122 -16.67 -9.84 23.31
C ASP A 122 -15.55 -8.97 22.73
N GLU A 123 -14.70 -8.41 23.59
CA GLU A 123 -13.57 -7.54 23.21
C GLU A 123 -12.50 -8.27 22.39
N ASP A 124 -12.43 -9.61 22.49
CA ASP A 124 -11.50 -10.42 21.70
C ASP A 124 -12.09 -10.78 20.33
N SER A 125 -13.37 -10.45 20.08
CA SER A 125 -13.98 -10.68 18.78
C SER A 125 -13.53 -9.63 17.77
N GLU A 126 -13.00 -10.09 16.63
CA GLU A 126 -12.69 -9.24 15.48
C GLU A 126 -13.89 -8.37 15.06
N ALA A 127 -15.12 -8.89 15.18
CA ALA A 127 -16.33 -8.12 14.86
C ALA A 127 -16.48 -6.89 15.77
N THR A 128 -16.20 -7.01 17.07
CA THR A 128 -16.23 -5.91 18.04
C THR A 128 -15.15 -4.88 17.71
N CYS A 129 -13.92 -5.32 17.40
CA CYS A 129 -12.83 -4.45 16.97
C CYS A 129 -13.26 -3.62 15.75
N ARG A 130 -13.90 -4.27 14.77
CA ARG A 130 -14.36 -3.61 13.55
C ARG A 130 -15.47 -2.58 13.81
N ILE A 131 -16.37 -2.83 14.76
CA ILE A 131 -17.40 -1.86 15.17
C ILE A 131 -16.76 -0.60 15.78
N ALA A 132 -15.77 -0.76 16.66
CA ALA A 132 -15.06 0.37 17.27
C ALA A 132 -14.36 1.24 16.21
N VAL A 133 -13.67 0.59 15.26
CA VAL A 133 -13.02 1.27 14.12
C VAL A 133 -14.06 2.01 13.26
N ASP A 134 -15.18 1.37 12.92
CA ASP A 134 -16.26 2.00 12.15
C ASP A 134 -16.84 3.23 12.86
N ILE A 135 -17.07 3.16 14.17
CA ILE A 135 -17.54 4.31 14.98
C ILE A 135 -16.60 5.51 14.80
N ILE A 136 -15.29 5.30 14.92
CA ILE A 136 -14.29 6.36 14.77
C ILE A 136 -14.26 6.88 13.33
N LEU A 137 -14.22 5.98 12.33
CA LEU A 137 -14.20 6.35 10.91
C LEU A 137 -15.43 7.18 10.52
N ILE A 138 -16.62 6.83 11.01
CA ILE A 138 -17.85 7.58 10.77
C ILE A 138 -17.73 9.00 11.34
N GLN A 139 -17.23 9.16 12.56
CA GLN A 139 -17.08 10.49 13.17
C GLN A 139 -16.02 11.34 12.46
N CYS A 140 -14.89 10.75 12.05
CA CYS A 140 -13.87 11.45 11.26
C CYS A 140 -14.43 11.94 9.92
N ARG A 141 -15.16 11.08 9.21
CA ARG A 141 -15.79 11.46 7.93
C ARG A 141 -16.87 12.53 8.11
N LYS A 142 -17.66 12.45 9.18
CA LYS A 142 -18.67 13.47 9.52
C LYS A 142 -17.99 14.82 9.80
N TYR A 143 -16.92 14.82 10.59
CA TYR A 143 -16.13 16.02 10.86
C TYR A 143 -15.64 16.69 9.58
N LEU A 144 -14.98 15.93 8.69
CA LEU A 144 -14.48 16.45 7.41
C LEU A 144 -15.59 16.95 6.49
N ARG A 145 -16.72 16.24 6.45
CA ARG A 145 -17.89 16.69 5.69
C ARG A 145 -18.34 18.07 6.18
N HIS A 146 -18.47 18.29 7.49
CA HIS A 146 -18.86 19.60 8.02
C HIS A 146 -17.81 20.68 7.72
N LYS A 147 -16.52 20.39 7.96
CA LYS A 147 -15.41 21.31 7.72
C LYS A 147 -15.42 21.87 6.29
N TYR A 148 -15.59 21.00 5.29
CA TYR A 148 -15.55 21.42 3.89
C TYR A 148 -16.90 21.89 3.33
N GLN A 149 -18.05 21.42 3.84
CA GLN A 149 -19.36 21.94 3.41
C GLN A 149 -19.64 23.36 3.88
N SER A 150 -19.18 23.72 5.08
CA SER A 150 -19.32 25.09 5.59
C SER A 150 -18.50 26.09 4.76
N ALA A 151 -17.30 25.69 4.31
CA ALA A 151 -16.47 26.52 3.43
C ALA A 151 -17.13 26.77 2.05
N GLU A 152 -17.83 25.77 1.50
CA GLU A 152 -18.55 25.88 0.21
C GLU A 152 -19.72 26.88 0.27
N THR A 153 -20.44 26.92 1.40
CA THR A 153 -21.60 27.82 1.55
C THR A 153 -21.16 29.28 1.66
N SER A 154 -20.07 29.56 2.38
CA SER A 154 -19.57 30.94 2.57
C SER A 154 -19.08 31.60 1.27
N HIS A 155 -18.38 30.87 0.39
CA HIS A 155 -17.91 31.44 -0.88
C HIS A 155 -19.02 31.71 -1.90
N ASN A 156 -20.12 30.95 -1.86
CA ASN A 156 -21.26 31.18 -2.75
C ASN A 156 -22.09 32.42 -2.36
N ILE A 157 -22.03 32.87 -1.11
CA ILE A 157 -22.75 34.08 -0.67
C ILE A 157 -22.00 35.33 -1.14
N GLU A 158 -20.68 35.39 -0.99
CA GLU A 158 -19.88 36.56 -1.41
C GLU A 158 -19.91 36.78 -2.92
N ALA A 159 -19.90 35.71 -3.72
CA ALA A 159 -20.00 35.81 -5.18
C ALA A 159 -21.36 36.35 -5.68
N ASN A 160 -22.44 36.14 -4.92
CA ASN A 160 -23.78 36.59 -5.29
C ASN A 160 -24.11 38.02 -4.80
N VAL A 161 -23.37 38.55 -3.82
CA VAL A 161 -23.58 39.93 -3.32
C VAL A 161 -22.87 40.97 -4.20
N ALA A 162 -21.81 40.60 -4.91
CA ALA A 162 -21.03 41.53 -5.73
C ALA A 162 -21.63 41.86 -7.12
N ASP A 163 -22.73 41.21 -7.55
CA ASP A 163 -23.24 41.31 -8.94
C ASP A 163 -24.65 41.89 -9.06
N ALA A 164 -25.15 42.57 -8.02
CA ALA A 164 -26.52 43.09 -7.98
C ALA A 164 -26.75 44.44 -8.72
N THR A 165 -25.76 45.00 -9.44
CA THR A 165 -25.89 46.37 -10.00
C THR A 165 -25.75 46.53 -11.52
N ASN A 166 -25.59 45.48 -12.33
CA ASN A 166 -25.49 45.64 -13.79
C ASN A 166 -26.33 44.63 -14.59
N PRO A 167 -27.39 45.07 -15.30
CA PRO A 167 -28.09 44.22 -16.26
C PRO A 167 -27.33 44.21 -17.62
N SER A 168 -27.39 43.07 -18.32
CA SER A 168 -26.98 42.87 -19.72
C SER A 168 -25.51 42.46 -20.00
N THR A 169 -25.16 41.20 -19.73
CA THR A 169 -24.18 40.44 -20.54
C THR A 169 -24.55 38.94 -20.52
N PRO A 170 -24.38 38.18 -21.63
CA PRO A 170 -24.77 36.77 -21.67
C PRO A 170 -24.04 35.97 -20.59
N LYS A 171 -24.83 35.22 -19.79
CA LYS A 171 -24.37 34.43 -18.65
C LYS A 171 -23.26 33.47 -19.08
N LYS A 172 -22.00 33.84 -18.84
CA LYS A 172 -20.90 32.88 -18.80
C LYS A 172 -21.30 31.83 -17.77
N ALA A 173 -21.33 30.57 -18.19
CA ALA A 173 -21.63 29.45 -17.33
C ALA A 173 -20.89 29.62 -16.01
N VAL A 174 -21.65 29.71 -14.92
CA VAL A 174 -21.11 29.75 -13.56
C VAL A 174 -20.17 28.57 -13.46
N VAL A 175 -18.87 28.85 -13.44
CA VAL A 175 -17.84 27.86 -13.23
C VAL A 175 -18.10 27.37 -11.81
N ASN A 176 -18.78 26.23 -11.68
CA ASN A 176 -18.91 25.55 -10.40
C ASN A 176 -17.52 25.50 -9.79
N VAL A 177 -17.29 26.27 -8.73
CA VAL A 177 -16.07 26.21 -7.92
C VAL A 177 -16.09 24.80 -7.34
N GLY A 178 -15.42 23.89 -8.06
CA GLY A 178 -15.80 22.50 -8.00
C GLY A 178 -15.45 21.89 -6.66
N LEU A 179 -16.41 21.14 -6.16
CA LEU A 179 -16.30 20.38 -4.94
C LEU A 179 -14.99 19.61 -4.94
N MET A 180 -14.23 19.77 -3.86
CA MET A 180 -13.07 18.94 -3.57
C MET A 180 -13.52 17.48 -3.68
N LYS A 181 -12.91 16.70 -4.60
CA LYS A 181 -13.27 15.29 -4.77
C LYS A 181 -13.11 14.59 -3.44
N ARG A 182 -14.24 14.13 -2.90
CA ARG A 182 -14.30 13.50 -1.58
C ARG A 182 -13.63 12.15 -1.65
N VAL A 183 -12.80 11.87 -0.65
CA VAL A 183 -12.28 10.53 -0.43
C VAL A 183 -13.45 9.61 -0.06
N LYS A 184 -13.48 8.44 -0.67
CA LYS A 184 -14.44 7.38 -0.42
C LYS A 184 -13.77 6.31 0.44
N LEU A 185 -14.56 5.73 1.34
CA LEU A 185 -14.22 4.58 2.15
C LEU A 185 -14.80 3.35 1.46
N PHE A 186 -13.98 2.33 1.26
CA PHE A 186 -14.33 1.07 0.61
C PHE A 186 -14.11 -0.06 1.61
N PRO A 187 -15.17 -0.66 2.17
CA PRO A 187 -15.01 -1.84 3.01
C PRO A 187 -14.61 -3.05 2.16
N GLU A 188 -13.91 -4.01 2.75
CA GLU A 188 -13.59 -5.33 2.14
C GLU A 188 -12.91 -5.21 0.78
N THR A 189 -11.88 -4.37 0.70
CA THR A 189 -11.25 -4.02 -0.58
C THR A 189 -10.17 -5.03 -0.94
N SER A 190 -10.42 -5.79 -2.01
CA SER A 190 -9.38 -6.62 -2.64
C SER A 190 -8.26 -5.74 -3.20
N LEU A 191 -7.01 -6.08 -2.87
CA LEU A 191 -5.81 -5.43 -3.38
C LEU A 191 -4.96 -6.47 -4.11
N SER A 192 -4.35 -6.09 -5.23
CA SER A 192 -3.42 -6.99 -5.89
C SER A 192 -2.36 -6.26 -6.70
N VAL A 193 -1.20 -6.89 -6.84
CA VAL A 193 -0.16 -6.39 -7.74
C VAL A 193 0.67 -7.51 -8.32
N LYS A 194 0.92 -7.44 -9.64
CA LYS A 194 1.75 -8.40 -10.38
C LYS A 194 3.09 -7.78 -10.72
N MET A 195 4.19 -8.21 -10.12
CA MET A 195 5.51 -7.60 -10.35
C MET A 195 6.55 -8.62 -10.79
N HIS A 196 7.68 -8.10 -11.28
CA HIS A 196 8.85 -8.92 -11.53
C HIS A 196 9.47 -9.32 -10.20
N ASN A 197 9.85 -10.60 -10.05
CA ASN A 197 10.58 -11.06 -8.88
C ASN A 197 12.03 -10.58 -8.98
N LYS A 198 12.42 -9.58 -8.18
CA LYS A 198 13.81 -9.10 -8.17
C LYS A 198 14.82 -10.16 -7.71
N LEU A 199 14.36 -11.20 -7.01
CA LEU A 199 15.19 -12.27 -6.43
C LEU A 199 15.40 -13.45 -7.38
N VAL A 200 14.55 -13.58 -8.39
CA VAL A 200 14.56 -14.72 -9.32
C VAL A 200 14.58 -14.19 -10.76
N PRO A 201 15.65 -14.43 -11.55
CA PRO A 201 15.70 -14.03 -12.94
C PRO A 201 14.46 -14.52 -13.71
N ASN A 202 13.81 -13.63 -14.46
CA ASN A 202 12.54 -13.92 -15.18
C ASN A 202 11.36 -14.33 -14.28
N GLY A 203 11.50 -14.31 -12.96
CA GLY A 203 10.44 -14.62 -12.02
C GLY A 203 9.34 -13.57 -12.04
N ARG A 204 8.11 -13.99 -11.74
CA ARG A 204 6.96 -13.10 -11.54
C ARG A 204 6.34 -13.40 -10.19
N ILE A 205 5.88 -12.36 -9.52
CA ILE A 205 5.14 -12.47 -8.27
C ILE A 205 3.76 -11.84 -8.46
N LEU A 206 2.74 -12.49 -7.94
CA LEU A 206 1.42 -11.92 -7.71
C LEU A 206 1.22 -11.83 -6.20
N VAL A 207 1.17 -10.61 -5.69
CA VAL A 207 0.79 -10.36 -4.29
C VAL A 207 -0.70 -10.02 -4.26
N THR A 208 -1.46 -10.70 -3.41
CA THR A 208 -2.91 -10.48 -3.24
C THR A 208 -3.27 -10.28 -1.78
N SER A 209 -4.26 -9.45 -1.52
CA SER A 209 -4.82 -9.25 -0.19
C SER A 209 -6.27 -8.78 -0.22
N ARG A 210 -6.87 -8.66 0.96
CA ARG A 210 -8.14 -7.96 1.17
C ARG A 210 -8.03 -7.13 2.44
N ALA A 211 -8.07 -5.81 2.29
CA ALA A 211 -8.10 -4.89 3.43
C ALA A 211 -9.52 -4.75 3.96
N ASP A 212 -9.68 -4.66 5.29
CA ASP A 212 -10.98 -4.41 5.91
C ASP A 212 -11.58 -3.09 5.44
N TRP A 213 -10.74 -2.05 5.31
CA TRP A 213 -11.11 -0.85 4.60
C TRP A 213 -9.94 -0.29 3.78
N ALA A 214 -10.28 0.35 2.66
CA ALA A 214 -9.38 1.18 1.90
C ALA A 214 -10.00 2.55 1.64
N LEU A 215 -9.17 3.58 1.48
CA LEU A 215 -9.63 4.92 1.10
C LEU A 215 -8.90 5.45 -0.13
N GLY A 216 -9.66 6.08 -1.01
CA GLY A 216 -9.17 6.72 -2.23
C GLY A 216 -10.17 7.69 -2.83
N TYR A 217 -9.80 8.34 -3.94
CA TYR A 217 -10.59 9.42 -4.54
C TYR A 217 -11.34 9.05 -5.84
N SER A 218 -11.26 7.80 -6.30
CA SER A 218 -11.90 7.33 -7.54
C SER A 218 -13.09 6.39 -7.28
N THR A 219 -13.54 5.68 -8.30
CA THR A 219 -14.49 4.57 -8.19
C THR A 219 -13.78 3.29 -7.72
N ALA A 220 -14.53 2.37 -7.13
CA ALA A 220 -14.03 1.03 -6.81
C ALA A 220 -13.43 0.40 -8.09
N GLY A 221 -12.21 -0.13 -8.01
CA GLY A 221 -11.48 -0.75 -9.13
C GLY A 221 -10.29 0.05 -9.67
N ASP A 222 -10.18 1.34 -9.38
CA ASP A 222 -8.96 2.12 -9.70
C ASP A 222 -7.99 2.09 -8.51
N GLU A 223 -7.30 0.95 -8.34
CA GLU A 223 -6.39 0.69 -7.22
C GLU A 223 -5.27 1.73 -7.13
N GLY A 224 -4.87 2.35 -8.23
CA GLY A 224 -3.88 3.44 -8.26
C GLY A 224 -4.36 4.75 -7.63
N THR A 225 -5.60 4.83 -7.15
CA THR A 225 -6.15 6.01 -6.46
C THR A 225 -6.40 5.80 -4.98
N LEU A 226 -6.21 4.57 -4.51
CA LEU A 226 -6.17 4.26 -3.09
C LEU A 226 -4.86 4.83 -2.49
N LEU A 227 -4.96 5.31 -1.27
CA LEU A 227 -3.88 5.95 -0.51
C LEU A 227 -3.79 5.42 0.92
N ILE A 228 -4.93 4.91 1.41
CA ILE A 228 -5.06 4.43 2.77
C ILE A 228 -5.57 3.00 2.79
N ALA A 229 -4.96 2.16 3.61
CA ALA A 229 -5.47 0.86 3.99
C ALA A 229 -5.64 0.80 5.51
N ILE A 230 -6.60 0.01 5.97
CA ILE A 230 -6.93 -0.17 7.38
C ILE A 230 -7.12 -1.67 7.62
N GLU A 231 -6.57 -2.15 8.72
CA GLU A 231 -6.67 -3.54 9.17
C GLU A 231 -7.17 -3.59 10.61
N ALA A 232 -8.19 -4.40 10.87
CA ALA A 232 -8.64 -4.72 12.22
C ALA A 232 -8.19 -6.14 12.57
N LYS A 233 -7.74 -6.34 13.81
CA LYS A 233 -7.39 -7.64 14.35
C LYS A 233 -7.97 -7.83 15.73
N GLN A 234 -8.28 -9.07 16.08
CA GLN A 234 -8.51 -9.40 17.48
C GLN A 234 -7.27 -9.06 18.34
N ARG A 235 -7.50 -8.79 19.62
CA ARG A 235 -6.48 -8.31 20.55
C ARG A 235 -5.24 -9.22 20.62
N SER A 236 -5.44 -10.53 20.60
CA SER A 236 -4.38 -11.54 20.61
C SER A 236 -3.53 -11.58 19.33
N GLU A 237 -3.99 -10.94 18.25
CA GLU A 237 -3.32 -10.91 16.94
C GLU A 237 -2.94 -9.48 16.50
N PHE A 238 -2.94 -8.52 17.43
CA PHE A 238 -2.62 -7.13 17.15
C PHE A 238 -1.29 -6.97 16.38
N SER A 239 -0.23 -7.70 16.78
CA SER A 239 1.07 -7.68 16.10
C SER A 239 1.02 -8.23 14.66
N LYS A 240 0.14 -9.19 14.37
CA LYS A 240 -0.06 -9.70 13.00
C LYS A 240 -0.68 -8.63 12.09
N GLY A 241 -1.43 -7.69 12.66
CA GLY A 241 -2.01 -6.54 11.94
C GLY A 241 -0.95 -5.68 11.27
N GLU A 242 0.24 -5.54 11.88
CA GLU A 242 1.34 -4.76 11.30
C GLU A 242 1.82 -5.35 9.96
N ALA A 243 2.15 -6.65 9.94
CA ALA A 243 2.68 -7.30 8.75
C ALA A 243 1.68 -7.23 7.58
N GLN A 244 0.40 -7.45 7.87
CA GLN A 244 -0.67 -7.39 6.88
C GLN A 244 -0.87 -5.95 6.37
N LEU A 245 -0.90 -4.96 7.26
CA LEU A 245 -1.02 -3.56 6.86
C LEU A 245 0.16 -3.12 5.98
N ILE A 246 1.40 -3.45 6.35
CA ILE A 246 2.59 -3.12 5.55
C ILE A 246 2.46 -3.73 4.14
N ALA A 247 2.00 -4.97 4.03
CA ALA A 247 1.74 -5.60 2.74
C ALA A 247 0.69 -4.84 1.92
N TYR A 248 -0.39 -4.37 2.55
CA TYR A 248 -1.41 -3.57 1.85
C TYR A 248 -0.83 -2.26 1.33
N LEU A 249 -0.12 -1.52 2.20
CA LEU A 249 0.50 -0.25 1.82
C LEU A 249 1.53 -0.44 0.71
N ALA A 250 2.29 -1.53 0.73
CA ALA A 250 3.24 -1.88 -0.32
C ALA A 250 2.54 -2.12 -1.67
N ILE A 251 1.43 -2.87 -1.67
CA ILE A 251 0.58 -3.08 -2.86
C ILE A 251 0.06 -1.74 -3.39
N LEU A 252 -0.48 -0.89 -2.50
CA LEU A 252 -0.97 0.43 -2.86
C LEU A 252 0.12 1.28 -3.52
N ARG A 253 1.31 1.36 -2.90
CA ARG A 253 2.43 2.17 -3.40
C ARG A 253 2.88 1.71 -4.77
N GLU A 254 3.02 0.40 -4.98
CA GLU A 254 3.41 -0.17 -6.28
C GLU A 254 2.35 0.12 -7.37
N ASN A 255 1.06 -0.01 -7.06
CA ASN A 255 -0.01 0.35 -7.97
C ASN A 255 0.00 1.85 -8.34
N ARG A 256 0.34 2.72 -7.38
CA ARG A 256 0.49 4.16 -7.62
C ARG A 256 1.69 4.49 -8.50
N LEU A 257 2.83 3.83 -8.28
CA LEU A 257 4.03 3.94 -9.12
C LEU A 257 3.72 3.59 -10.57
N ARG A 258 3.03 2.47 -10.80
CA ARG A 258 2.61 2.02 -12.15
C ARG A 258 1.62 2.95 -12.80
N ALA A 259 0.69 3.49 -12.03
CA ALA A 259 -0.27 4.48 -12.47
C ALA A 259 0.35 5.89 -12.63
N ARG A 260 1.68 6.02 -12.46
CA ARG A 260 2.45 7.26 -12.57
C ARG A 260 1.85 8.39 -11.73
N LYS A 261 1.38 8.07 -10.52
CA LYS A 261 0.89 9.08 -9.58
C LYS A 261 2.07 9.86 -9.02
N THR A 262 1.90 11.16 -8.86
CA THR A 262 2.92 12.03 -8.29
C THR A 262 3.14 11.75 -6.80
N ASN A 263 2.05 11.72 -6.03
CA ASN A 263 2.12 11.26 -4.65
C ASN A 263 2.12 9.73 -4.64
N ILE A 264 3.20 9.11 -4.17
CA ILE A 264 3.31 7.66 -4.00
C ILE A 264 3.36 7.25 -2.53
N ILE A 265 3.23 8.21 -1.61
CA ILE A 265 3.16 7.95 -0.18
C ILE A 265 1.83 7.23 0.12
N THR A 266 1.92 6.15 0.88
CA THR A 266 0.76 5.37 1.33
C THR A 266 0.80 5.23 2.82
N GLN A 267 -0.33 5.42 3.48
CA GLN A 267 -0.44 5.46 4.93
C GLN A 267 -1.59 4.60 5.40
N GLY A 268 -1.58 4.12 6.64
CA GLY A 268 -2.62 3.25 7.15
C GLY A 268 -2.57 3.16 8.66
N PHE A 269 -3.49 2.40 9.21
CA PHE A 269 -3.40 1.98 10.60
C PHE A 269 -3.95 0.58 10.77
N TYR A 270 -3.48 -0.08 11.82
CA TYR A 270 -4.05 -1.33 12.28
C TYR A 270 -4.54 -1.15 13.72
N SER A 271 -5.57 -1.90 14.10
CA SER A 271 -6.23 -1.73 15.38
C SER A 271 -6.90 -3.02 15.88
N ASP A 272 -7.01 -3.16 17.20
CA ASP A 272 -7.89 -4.13 17.84
C ASP A 272 -9.15 -3.50 18.44
N GLY A 273 -9.51 -2.30 17.98
CA GLY A 273 -10.63 -1.51 18.50
C GLY A 273 -10.27 -0.65 19.71
N SER A 274 -9.27 -1.04 20.51
CA SER A 274 -8.82 -0.29 21.70
C SER A 274 -7.43 0.33 21.50
N ARG A 275 -6.53 -0.38 20.81
CA ARG A 275 -5.17 0.06 20.47
C ARG A 275 -5.09 0.43 19.00
N PHE A 276 -4.29 1.44 18.69
CA PHE A 276 -4.09 1.94 17.33
C PHE A 276 -2.61 2.18 17.07
N ALA A 277 -2.13 1.71 15.92
CA ALA A 277 -0.80 2.02 15.43
C ALA A 277 -0.87 2.42 13.96
N PHE A 278 -0.17 3.51 13.63
CA PHE A 278 -0.18 4.12 12.31
C PHE A 278 1.13 3.81 11.59
N ILE A 279 1.01 3.51 10.29
CA ILE A 279 2.16 3.19 9.44
C ILE A 279 2.11 4.05 8.18
N CYS A 280 3.27 4.50 7.75
CA CYS A 280 3.48 5.13 6.46
C CYS A 280 4.59 4.42 5.69
N ILE A 281 4.41 4.27 4.38
CA ILE A 281 5.50 4.03 3.45
C ILE A 281 5.75 5.33 2.68
N THR A 282 6.91 5.91 2.94
CA THR A 282 7.35 7.18 2.35
C THR A 282 7.65 7.05 0.85
N ALA A 283 7.87 8.19 0.19
CA ALA A 283 8.18 8.21 -1.24
C ALA A 283 9.46 7.43 -1.58
N ASP A 284 10.48 7.50 -0.72
CA ASP A 284 11.74 6.78 -0.84
C ASP A 284 11.67 5.32 -0.36
N GLY A 285 10.48 4.81 -0.06
CA GLY A 285 10.25 3.42 0.29
C GLY A 285 10.70 3.05 1.70
N SER A 286 10.70 3.99 2.64
CA SER A 286 11.00 3.72 4.05
C SER A 286 9.70 3.54 4.84
N ILE A 287 9.70 2.64 5.83
CA ILE A 287 8.58 2.45 6.76
C ILE A 287 8.75 3.39 7.94
N GLU A 288 7.73 4.20 8.22
CA GLU A 288 7.65 5.05 9.41
C GLU A 288 6.46 4.60 10.27
N ARG A 289 6.66 4.51 11.60
CA ARG A 289 5.65 4.04 12.56
C ARG A 289 5.30 5.11 13.58
N SER A 290 4.05 5.17 14.03
CA SER A 290 3.71 5.89 15.25
C SER A 290 4.01 5.03 16.50
N PRO A 291 3.97 5.60 17.70
CA PRO A 291 3.68 4.85 18.92
C PRO A 291 2.32 4.11 18.82
N ILE A 292 2.10 3.15 19.72
CA ILE A 292 0.77 2.57 19.95
C ILE A 292 -0.01 3.55 20.82
N PHE A 293 -1.25 3.82 20.45
CA PHE A 293 -2.17 4.68 21.18
C PHE A 293 -3.31 3.85 21.75
N GLU A 294 -3.67 4.05 23.01
CA GLU A 294 -4.77 3.32 23.67
C GLU A 294 -5.95 4.27 23.92
N ILE A 295 -7.08 4.03 23.27
CA ILE A 295 -8.19 5.00 23.26
C ILE A 295 -8.94 5.11 24.59
N GLU A 296 -8.64 4.24 25.56
CA GLU A 296 -9.07 4.40 26.96
C GLU A 296 -8.50 5.69 27.57
N PHE A 297 -7.33 6.13 27.13
CA PHE A 297 -6.76 7.42 27.52
C PHE A 297 -7.28 8.53 26.60
N GLU A 298 -7.87 9.56 27.20
CA GLU A 298 -8.46 10.68 26.46
C GLU A 298 -7.45 11.39 25.53
N LYS A 299 -6.19 11.49 25.96
CA LYS A 299 -5.10 12.05 25.17
C LYS A 299 -4.86 11.24 23.90
N ASP A 300 -4.84 9.91 24.02
CA ASP A 300 -4.57 9.00 22.91
C ASP A 300 -5.76 8.89 21.96
N LEU A 301 -6.99 8.87 22.48
CA LEU A 301 -8.19 9.01 21.64
C LEU A 301 -8.16 10.31 20.81
N LYS A 302 -7.68 11.41 21.40
CA LYS A 302 -7.48 12.67 20.67
C LYS A 302 -6.44 12.53 19.57
N MET A 303 -5.34 11.85 19.82
CA MET A 303 -4.33 11.55 18.79
C MET A 303 -4.93 10.70 17.68
N VAL A 304 -5.54 9.56 18.00
CA VAL A 304 -6.14 8.63 17.02
C VAL A 304 -7.14 9.35 16.11
N PHE A 305 -8.06 10.13 16.69
CA PHE A 305 -9.04 10.90 15.93
C PHE A 305 -8.34 11.86 14.94
N ASN A 306 -7.35 12.60 15.42
CA ASN A 306 -6.64 13.58 14.60
C ASN A 306 -5.77 12.92 13.52
N PHE A 307 -5.16 11.76 13.80
CA PHE A 307 -4.41 10.99 12.80
C PHE A 307 -5.32 10.59 11.64
N ILE A 308 -6.47 10.00 11.94
CA ILE A 308 -7.42 9.53 10.92
C ILE A 308 -7.99 10.70 10.12
N VAL A 309 -8.37 11.80 10.78
CA VAL A 309 -8.81 13.05 10.12
C VAL A 309 -7.73 13.57 9.17
N THR A 310 -6.50 13.67 9.66
CA THR A 310 -5.35 14.17 8.90
C THR A 310 -5.03 13.27 7.71
N MET A 311 -5.03 11.95 7.88
CA MET A 311 -4.82 11.00 6.79
C MET A 311 -5.88 11.17 5.69
N MET A 312 -7.15 11.32 6.06
CA MET A 312 -8.23 11.57 5.10
C MET A 312 -8.08 12.93 4.40
N GLU A 313 -7.69 13.99 5.10
CA GLU A 313 -7.45 15.32 4.51
C GLU A 313 -6.28 15.32 3.54
N THR A 314 -5.16 14.71 3.93
CA THR A 314 -3.97 14.59 3.09
C THR A 314 -4.28 13.76 1.84
N ALA A 315 -5.09 12.71 1.95
CA ALA A 315 -5.59 11.96 0.80
C ALA A 315 -6.51 12.81 -0.12
N MET A 316 -7.38 13.65 0.44
CA MET A 316 -8.19 14.60 -0.35
C MET A 316 -7.31 15.60 -1.11
N LYS A 317 -6.25 16.13 -0.46
CA LYS A 317 -5.29 17.07 -1.07
C LYS A 317 -4.48 16.41 -2.19
N SER A 318 -4.18 15.13 -2.08
CA SER A 318 -3.45 14.34 -3.09
C SER A 318 -4.23 14.13 -4.41
N THR A 319 -5.46 14.60 -4.53
CA THR A 319 -6.27 14.40 -5.73
C THR A 319 -5.97 15.47 -6.80
N PRO A 320 -5.45 15.10 -7.99
CA PRO A 320 -5.07 16.06 -9.03
C PRO A 320 -6.25 16.85 -9.61
N ASN A 321 -7.48 16.34 -9.49
CA ASN A 321 -8.70 16.92 -10.06
C ASN A 321 -9.69 17.45 -9.00
N ALA A 322 -9.22 17.80 -7.80
CA ALA A 322 -10.09 18.27 -6.73
C ALA A 322 -10.39 19.79 -6.79
N THR A 323 -10.04 20.48 -7.89
CA THR A 323 -10.60 21.79 -8.29
C THR A 323 -10.73 21.80 -9.83
N PRO A 324 -11.80 22.36 -10.41
CA PRO A 324 -12.02 22.42 -11.86
C PRO A 324 -11.22 23.52 -12.56
N THR A 325 -10.57 24.39 -11.80
CA THR A 325 -9.50 25.25 -12.31
C THR A 325 -8.18 24.48 -12.26
N LYS A 326 -7.28 24.75 -13.23
CA LYS A 326 -5.88 24.30 -13.15
C LYS A 326 -5.41 24.53 -11.72
N PRO A 327 -4.85 23.51 -11.03
CA PRO A 327 -4.36 23.70 -9.67
C PRO A 327 -3.47 24.95 -9.68
N GLY A 328 -3.77 25.91 -8.80
CA GLY A 328 -2.92 27.09 -8.68
C GLY A 328 -1.47 26.65 -8.40
N LYS A 329 -0.48 27.49 -8.75
CA LYS A 329 0.95 27.15 -8.60
C LYS A 329 1.31 26.55 -7.24
N LEU A 330 0.67 27.02 -6.17
CA LEU A 330 0.87 26.54 -4.81
C LEU A 330 0.36 25.09 -4.62
N ARG A 331 -0.81 24.76 -5.16
CA ARG A 331 -1.38 23.41 -5.10
C ARG A 331 -0.60 22.41 -5.96
N GLU A 332 -0.16 22.85 -7.12
CA GLU A 332 0.73 22.03 -7.96
C GLU A 332 2.05 21.74 -7.25
N LYS A 333 2.61 22.74 -6.53
CA LYS A 333 3.78 22.55 -5.67
C LYS A 333 3.52 21.52 -4.57
N GLU A 334 2.40 21.61 -3.85
CA GLU A 334 2.00 20.65 -2.80
C GLU A 334 1.83 19.23 -3.34
N ILE A 335 1.24 19.06 -4.52
CA ILE A 335 1.06 17.73 -5.14
C ILE A 335 2.42 17.16 -5.58
N ASN A 336 3.27 17.99 -6.17
CA ASN A 336 4.57 17.58 -6.72
C ASN A 336 5.63 17.34 -5.65
N HIS A 337 5.54 18.03 -4.51
CA HIS A 337 6.48 17.93 -3.40
C HIS A 337 5.75 17.53 -2.13
N PHE A 338 4.85 16.55 -2.23
CA PHE A 338 3.93 16.18 -1.14
C PHE A 338 4.67 15.80 0.17
N GLY A 339 5.82 15.15 0.07
CA GLY A 339 6.66 14.84 1.24
C GLY A 339 7.14 16.09 1.99
N ASP A 340 7.63 17.09 1.25
CA ASP A 340 8.22 18.29 1.87
C ASP A 340 7.14 19.31 2.26
N GLU A 341 6.12 19.47 1.41
CA GLU A 341 5.15 20.56 1.52
C GLU A 341 3.90 20.20 2.33
N VAL A 342 3.58 18.92 2.47
CA VAL A 342 2.39 18.44 3.18
C VAL A 342 2.79 17.54 4.34
N TRP A 343 3.53 16.46 4.07
CA TRP A 343 3.87 15.45 5.08
C TRP A 343 4.71 16.05 6.22
N SER A 344 5.83 16.70 5.90
CA SER A 344 6.77 17.24 6.89
C SER A 344 6.21 18.38 7.74
N LYS A 345 5.13 19.04 7.32
CA LYS A 345 4.46 20.09 8.10
C LYS A 345 3.47 19.53 9.11
N VAL A 346 2.96 18.34 8.84
CA VAL A 346 1.87 17.72 9.59
C VAL A 346 2.43 16.73 10.62
N TYR A 347 3.49 16.04 10.26
CA TYR A 347 4.09 14.99 11.07
C TYR A 347 5.44 15.43 11.61
N ALA A 348 5.59 15.41 12.93
CA ALA A 348 6.82 15.68 13.63
C ALA A 348 7.57 14.36 13.88
N GLN A 349 8.89 14.37 13.70
CA GLN A 349 9.74 13.28 14.17
C GLN A 349 9.84 13.36 15.69
N MET A 350 9.60 12.23 16.36
CA MET A 350 9.90 12.11 17.78
C MET A 350 11.40 11.89 17.92
N ASP A 351 12.02 12.63 18.84
CA ASP A 351 13.43 12.46 19.13
C ASP A 351 13.64 11.05 19.73
N ALA A 352 14.55 10.27 19.15
CA ALA A 352 14.74 8.85 19.48
C ALA A 352 15.27 8.63 20.91
N SER A 353 15.55 9.70 21.66
CA SER A 353 16.03 9.70 23.04
C SER A 353 14.93 9.44 24.08
N ILE A 354 13.66 9.42 23.69
CA ILE A 354 12.57 9.01 24.58
C ILE A 354 12.46 7.49 24.51
N GLU A 355 13.19 6.80 25.38
CA GLU A 355 13.03 5.36 25.64
C GLU A 355 11.60 5.09 26.09
N ILE A 356 10.76 4.65 25.16
CA ILE A 356 9.45 4.07 25.47
C ILE A 356 9.74 2.59 25.77
N CYS A 357 9.39 2.13 26.97
CA CYS A 357 9.53 0.74 27.42
C CYS A 357 9.15 -0.23 26.29
N SER A 358 10.15 -0.83 25.66
CA SER A 358 9.97 -1.82 24.61
C SER A 358 9.61 -3.16 25.26
N ASP A 359 8.42 -3.67 24.98
CA ASP A 359 7.99 -5.05 25.27
C ASP A 359 8.69 -6.09 24.36
N ASP A 360 9.91 -5.81 23.89
CA ASP A 360 10.67 -6.60 22.90
C ASP A 360 11.22 -7.94 23.45
N ASN A 361 10.65 -8.51 24.51
CA ASN A 361 11.04 -9.81 25.04
C ASN A 361 10.10 -10.98 24.64
N MET A 362 9.28 -10.84 23.59
CA MET A 362 8.33 -11.90 23.20
C MET A 362 8.49 -12.52 21.80
N GLU A 363 9.54 -12.24 21.02
CA GLU A 363 9.60 -12.72 19.62
C GLU A 363 10.54 -13.91 19.30
N ASP A 364 11.11 -14.65 20.27
CA ASP A 364 11.95 -15.83 19.98
C ASP A 364 11.44 -17.16 20.60
N ALA A 365 10.12 -17.36 20.71
CA ALA A 365 9.57 -18.64 21.15
C ALA A 365 8.24 -19.04 20.49
N ILE A 366 8.23 -19.26 19.15
CA ILE A 366 7.37 -20.25 18.47
C ILE A 366 8.13 -20.90 17.32
#